data_AF-A0A2J6PN17-F1
#
_entry.id   AF-A0A2J6PN17-F1
#
_cell.length_a   1.000
_cell.length_b   1.000
_cell.length_c   1.000
_cell.angle_alpha   90.00
_cell.angle_beta   90.00
_cell.angle_gamma   90.00
#
_symmetry.space_group_name_H-M   'P 1'
#
loop_
_entity.id
_entity.type
_entity.pdbx_description
1 polymer ?
#
loop_
_entity_poly.entity_id
_entity_poly.type
_entity_poly.pdbx_seq_one_letter_code
_entity_poly.pdbx_strand_id
1 'polypeptide(L)'
;GPVGVFTALILARNGIKIILMEERNEVFDTAPRAMAFQPCALAEMVEAGVYEDVYRDSVKEAVISWWNTVRAESGIPFEGFTWPKEEFVATNIYYPFDKYGFTNRNFMIDSTNWAIVAKISNDGLWRVAYGVKPGMTKNQIMAELPERFKNFLPGPGEGYSVKQANSYRPHQRCAARFRKGRMILVGDAAHLNNPIGGLGLTTGILDAGPLARALIAVISGKAPDSLLDKWDELCRNCWHEHTNKQSIEFKRI
;
A
#
# COMPACT_ATOMS: atom_id res chain seq x y z
N GLY A 1 12.69 -4.12 3.25
CA GLY A 1 11.28 -3.90 2.83
C GLY A 1 11.02 -4.41 1.41
N PRO A 2 9.76 -4.52 0.95
CA PRO A 2 9.41 -5.23 -0.30
C PRO A 2 10.05 -4.62 -1.56
N VAL A 3 10.05 -3.29 -1.70
CA VAL A 3 10.70 -2.60 -2.83
C VAL A 3 12.19 -2.88 -2.87
N GLY A 4 12.88 -2.79 -1.72
CA GLY A 4 14.31 -3.07 -1.64
C GLY A 4 14.67 -4.51 -1.99
N VAL A 5 13.89 -5.49 -1.50
CA VAL A 5 14.06 -6.91 -1.84
C VAL A 5 13.80 -7.14 -3.33
N PHE A 6 12.78 -6.50 -3.90
CA PHE A 6 12.45 -6.61 -5.32
C PHE A 6 13.58 -6.06 -6.20
N THR A 7 14.08 -4.86 -5.93
CA THR A 7 15.24 -4.29 -6.64
C THR A 7 16.47 -5.19 -6.53
N ALA A 8 16.78 -5.66 -5.31
CA ALA A 8 17.91 -6.55 -5.05
C ALA A 8 17.81 -7.85 -5.85
N LEU A 9 16.62 -8.45 -5.91
CA LEU A 9 16.38 -9.67 -6.67
C LEU A 9 16.67 -9.47 -8.17
N ILE A 10 16.15 -8.40 -8.78
CA ILE A 10 16.37 -8.13 -10.21
C ILE A 10 17.87 -7.97 -10.49
N LEU A 11 18.57 -7.19 -9.65
CA LEU A 11 20.02 -6.97 -9.78
C LEU A 11 20.79 -8.30 -9.66
N ALA A 12 20.52 -9.10 -8.63
CA ALA A 12 21.18 -10.37 -8.40
C ALA A 12 20.97 -11.37 -9.55
N ARG A 13 19.75 -11.48 -10.08
CA ARG A 13 19.43 -12.34 -11.23
C ARG A 13 20.16 -11.93 -12.50
N ASN A 14 20.59 -10.67 -12.60
CA ASN A 14 21.36 -10.13 -13.71
C ASN A 14 22.88 -10.09 -13.43
N GLY A 15 23.35 -10.85 -12.44
CA GLY A 15 24.78 -11.01 -12.15
C GLY A 15 25.43 -9.81 -11.46
N ILE A 16 24.63 -8.83 -11.00
CA ILE A 16 25.15 -7.71 -10.21
C ILE A 16 25.36 -8.19 -8.78
N LYS A 17 26.59 -8.05 -8.27
CA LYS A 17 26.92 -8.36 -6.88
C LYS A 17 26.27 -7.33 -5.96
N ILE A 18 25.45 -7.80 -5.02
CA ILE A 18 24.71 -6.95 -4.09
C ILE A 18 24.94 -7.37 -2.63
N ILE A 19 24.78 -6.40 -1.74
CA ILE A 19 24.66 -6.63 -0.29
C ILE A 19 23.34 -6.00 0.14
N LEU A 20 22.45 -6.80 0.73
CA LEU A 20 21.19 -6.31 1.28
C LEU A 20 21.32 -6.22 2.81
N MET A 21 21.06 -5.03 3.35
CA MET A 21 21.09 -4.78 4.80
C MET A 21 19.67 -4.48 5.29
N GLU A 22 19.27 -5.12 6.38
CA GLU A 22 17.97 -4.96 7.04
C GLU A 22 18.21 -4.97 8.55
N GLU A 23 17.67 -3.98 9.25
CA GLU A 23 17.87 -3.81 10.70
C GLU A 23 17.08 -4.85 11.51
N ARG A 24 15.95 -5.33 10.98
CA ARG A 24 15.08 -6.27 11.67
C ARG A 24 15.73 -7.66 11.78
N ASN A 25 15.65 -8.23 12.98
CA ASN A 25 16.21 -9.56 13.29
C ASN A 25 15.43 -10.73 12.63
N GLU A 26 14.19 -10.50 12.19
CA GLU A 26 13.40 -11.47 11.43
C GLU A 26 13.51 -11.18 9.94
N VAL A 27 13.76 -12.22 9.13
CA VAL A 27 14.07 -12.08 7.70
C VAL A 27 12.91 -11.48 6.91
N PHE A 28 11.66 -11.77 7.28
CA PHE A 28 10.46 -11.24 6.61
C PHE A 28 9.32 -10.96 7.60
N ASP A 29 8.76 -9.75 7.53
CA ASP A 29 7.56 -9.37 8.27
C ASP A 29 6.34 -10.10 7.69
N THR A 30 5.71 -10.96 8.50
CA THR A 30 4.54 -11.76 8.11
C THR A 30 3.20 -11.02 8.30
N ALA A 31 3.24 -9.76 8.74
CA ALA A 31 2.08 -8.88 8.85
C ALA A 31 2.07 -7.88 7.68
N PRO A 32 1.32 -8.16 6.59
CA PRO A 32 1.36 -7.32 5.40
C PRO A 32 0.84 -5.92 5.70
N ARG A 33 1.63 -4.88 5.39
CA ARG A 33 1.21 -3.47 5.54
C ARG A 33 0.54 -2.93 4.28
N ALA A 34 0.97 -3.39 3.11
CA ALA A 34 0.29 -3.11 1.86
C ALA A 34 -0.90 -4.07 1.68
N MET A 35 -1.96 -3.59 1.04
CA MET A 35 -3.19 -4.36 0.83
C MET A 35 -3.22 -5.07 -0.52
N ALA A 36 -2.68 -4.47 -1.58
CA ALA A 36 -2.78 -4.99 -2.94
C ALA A 36 -1.67 -4.43 -3.85
N PHE A 37 -1.46 -5.12 -4.96
CA PHE A 37 -0.75 -4.62 -6.15
C PHE A 37 -1.77 -4.30 -7.25
N GLN A 38 -1.57 -3.21 -7.98
CA GLN A 38 -2.36 -2.96 -9.20
C GLN A 38 -1.77 -3.72 -10.41
N PRO A 39 -2.56 -3.95 -11.48
CA PRO A 39 -2.14 -4.76 -12.62
C PRO A 39 -0.81 -4.32 -13.27
N CYS A 40 -0.52 -3.02 -13.30
CA CYS A 40 0.74 -2.49 -13.82
C CYS A 40 1.98 -3.01 -13.07
N ALA A 41 1.90 -3.18 -11.74
CA ALA A 41 3.01 -3.74 -10.96
C ALA A 41 3.23 -5.24 -11.24
N LEU A 42 2.21 -5.96 -11.74
CA LEU A 42 2.35 -7.37 -12.12
C LEU A 42 3.26 -7.55 -13.34
N ALA A 43 3.27 -6.59 -14.27
CA ALA A 43 4.18 -6.62 -15.42
C ALA A 43 5.65 -6.61 -14.99
N GLU A 44 6.00 -5.79 -14.00
CA GLU A 44 7.34 -5.78 -13.41
C GLU A 44 7.67 -7.11 -12.71
N MET A 45 6.69 -7.77 -12.07
CA MET A 45 6.89 -9.07 -11.45
C MET A 45 7.11 -10.20 -12.47
N VAL A 46 6.46 -10.13 -13.64
CA VAL A 46 6.70 -11.06 -14.75
C VAL A 46 8.14 -10.92 -15.22
N GLU A 47 8.60 -9.69 -15.45
CA GLU A 47 9.96 -9.42 -15.90
C GLU A 47 11.02 -9.80 -14.86
N ALA A 48 10.72 -9.60 -13.56
CA ALA A 48 11.56 -10.05 -12.46
C ALA A 48 11.54 -11.58 -12.25
N GLY A 49 10.66 -12.30 -12.95
CA GLY A 49 10.51 -13.76 -12.88
C GLY A 49 9.99 -14.25 -11.53
N VAL A 50 9.10 -13.49 -10.89
CA VAL A 50 8.46 -13.82 -9.60
C VAL A 50 6.93 -13.83 -9.66
N TYR A 51 6.36 -13.50 -10.83
CA TYR A 51 4.91 -13.43 -11.00
C TYR A 51 4.19 -14.70 -10.56
N GLU A 52 4.66 -15.88 -10.97
CA GLU A 52 3.99 -17.15 -10.66
C GLU A 52 3.93 -17.43 -9.15
N ASP A 53 5.02 -17.18 -8.43
CA ASP A 53 5.06 -17.34 -6.98
C ASP A 53 4.14 -16.33 -6.29
N VAL A 54 4.21 -15.05 -6.69
CA VAL A 54 3.34 -14.00 -6.14
C VAL A 54 1.87 -14.31 -6.43
N TYR A 55 1.54 -14.74 -7.65
CA TYR A 55 0.18 -15.07 -8.05
C TYR A 55 -0.34 -16.29 -7.28
N ARG A 56 0.45 -17.36 -7.17
CA ARG A 56 0.09 -18.56 -6.39
C ARG A 56 -0.27 -18.19 -4.95
N ASP A 57 0.55 -17.36 -4.30
CA ASP A 57 0.45 -17.10 -2.86
C ASP A 57 -0.50 -15.93 -2.52
N SER A 58 -0.89 -15.11 -3.51
CA SER A 58 -1.81 -13.98 -3.31
C SER A 58 -3.26 -14.42 -3.13
N VAL A 59 -4.05 -13.59 -2.45
CA VAL A 59 -5.51 -13.60 -2.55
C VAL A 59 -5.88 -13.03 -3.92
N LYS A 60 -6.71 -13.75 -4.67
CA LYS A 60 -7.14 -13.32 -6.01
C LYS A 60 -8.40 -12.48 -5.88
N GLU A 61 -8.36 -11.31 -6.51
CA GLU A 61 -9.47 -10.37 -6.53
C GLU A 61 -10.21 -10.51 -7.86
N ALA A 62 -11.48 -10.95 -7.82
CA ALA A 62 -12.34 -11.02 -9.00
C ALA A 62 -13.56 -10.09 -8.89
N VAL A 63 -13.93 -9.66 -7.67
CA VAL A 63 -15.15 -8.89 -7.39
C VAL A 63 -14.87 -7.89 -6.27
N ILE A 64 -15.17 -6.61 -6.53
CA ILE A 64 -15.17 -5.53 -5.52
C ILE A 64 -16.63 -5.23 -5.18
N SER A 65 -16.97 -5.26 -3.89
CA SER A 65 -18.32 -4.97 -3.43
C SER A 65 -18.40 -3.61 -2.73
N TRP A 66 -19.43 -2.84 -3.05
CA TRP A 66 -19.70 -1.53 -2.47
C TRP A 66 -20.91 -1.63 -1.54
N TRP A 67 -20.74 -1.22 -0.28
CA TRP A 67 -21.79 -1.25 0.73
C TRP A 67 -22.15 0.20 1.11
N ASN A 68 -23.41 0.56 0.90
CA ASN A 68 -23.90 1.93 1.05
C ASN A 68 -24.92 2.02 2.19
N THR A 69 -24.69 2.93 3.13
CA THR A 69 -25.74 3.56 3.94
C THR A 69 -25.88 5.01 3.49
N VAL A 70 -26.91 5.23 2.67
CA VAL A 70 -27.37 6.46 1.99
C VAL A 70 -26.49 7.72 2.15
N ARG A 71 -25.80 8.05 1.05
CA ARG A 71 -25.32 9.41 0.72
C ARG A 71 -26.51 10.37 0.62
N ALA A 72 -26.81 11.07 1.72
CA ALA A 72 -27.84 12.09 1.79
C ALA A 72 -27.55 13.22 0.78
N GLU A 73 -28.32 13.20 -0.30
CA GLU A 73 -28.78 14.28 -1.16
C GLU A 73 -27.97 15.60 -1.21
N SER A 74 -27.60 15.99 -2.45
CA SER A 74 -27.77 17.36 -2.99
C SER A 74 -26.59 18.26 -3.39
N GLY A 75 -25.38 17.75 -3.67
CA GLY A 75 -24.55 18.30 -4.76
C GLY A 75 -23.77 19.62 -4.53
N ILE A 76 -22.54 19.51 -4.04
CA ILE A 76 -21.56 20.60 -3.90
C ILE A 76 -20.19 20.14 -4.49
N PRO A 77 -19.45 20.94 -5.29
CA PRO A 77 -18.18 20.55 -5.92
C PRO A 77 -16.95 20.66 -4.96
N PHE A 78 -15.82 19.99 -5.25
CA PHE A 78 -14.72 19.79 -4.27
C PHE A 78 -13.26 19.91 -4.81
N GLU A 79 -12.47 20.83 -4.24
CA GLU A 79 -11.03 21.08 -4.51
C GLU A 79 -10.11 20.78 -3.28
N GLY A 80 -8.77 20.65 -3.47
CA GLY A 80 -7.84 19.82 -2.64
C GLY A 80 -7.01 20.47 -1.49
N PHE A 81 -6.29 19.65 -0.68
CA PHE A 81 -5.56 20.03 0.57
C PHE A 81 -4.69 18.90 1.22
N THR A 82 -3.97 19.22 2.32
CA THR A 82 -3.32 18.28 3.27
C THR A 82 -4.25 17.93 4.43
N TRP A 83 -4.56 16.66 4.70
CA TRP A 83 -5.54 16.23 5.73
C TRP A 83 -5.07 16.51 7.17
N PRO A 84 -5.54 17.57 7.86
CA PRO A 84 -5.02 17.94 9.17
C PRO A 84 -5.69 17.18 10.32
N LYS A 85 -6.76 16.43 10.06
CA LYS A 85 -7.73 15.98 11.08
C LYS A 85 -8.02 14.47 11.12
N GLU A 86 -7.30 13.63 10.38
CA GLU A 86 -7.63 12.20 10.30
C GLU A 86 -6.40 11.31 10.34
N GLU A 87 -6.24 10.60 11.45
CA GLU A 87 -5.48 9.36 11.50
C GLU A 87 -6.40 8.22 11.08
N PHE A 88 -5.86 7.12 10.56
CA PHE A 88 -6.66 5.92 10.33
C PHE A 88 -5.95 4.73 10.97
N VAL A 89 -6.74 3.76 11.40
CA VAL A 89 -6.26 2.52 11.98
C VAL A 89 -6.50 1.41 10.98
N ALA A 90 -5.48 0.59 10.75
CA ALA A 90 -5.66 -0.70 10.09
C ALA A 90 -5.53 -1.81 11.13
N THR A 91 -6.60 -2.59 11.28
CA THR A 91 -6.64 -3.75 12.16
C THR A 91 -6.67 -5.02 11.32
N ASN A 92 -5.73 -5.92 11.57
CA ASN A 92 -5.70 -7.25 10.97
C ASN A 92 -6.34 -8.22 11.96
N ILE A 93 -7.42 -8.88 11.56
CA ILE A 93 -8.25 -9.73 12.42
C ILE A 93 -8.61 -11.04 11.72
N TYR A 94 -8.86 -12.09 12.50
CA TYR A 94 -9.60 -13.26 12.01
C TYR A 94 -11.07 -13.09 12.38
N TYR A 95 -11.93 -13.12 11.36
CA TYR A 95 -13.38 -13.04 11.47
C TYR A 95 -14.02 -13.67 10.22
N PRO A 96 -15.14 -14.41 10.33
CA PRO A 96 -15.75 -15.11 9.20
C PRO A 96 -16.62 -14.16 8.35
N PHE A 97 -16.03 -13.11 7.78
CA PHE A 97 -16.73 -12.13 6.93
C PHE A 97 -17.43 -12.78 5.72
N ASP A 98 -16.79 -13.79 5.13
CA ASP A 98 -17.29 -14.58 4.00
C ASP A 98 -18.62 -15.27 4.29
N LYS A 99 -18.81 -15.80 5.51
CA LYS A 99 -20.09 -16.36 5.97
C LYS A 99 -21.25 -15.37 5.86
N TYR A 100 -20.96 -14.08 5.94
CA TYR A 100 -21.95 -13.01 5.91
C TYR A 100 -21.99 -12.26 4.57
N GLY A 101 -21.45 -12.85 3.50
CA GLY A 101 -21.57 -12.32 2.14
C GLY A 101 -20.57 -11.22 1.77
N PHE A 102 -19.56 -10.97 2.61
CA PHE A 102 -18.46 -10.08 2.23
C PHE A 102 -17.59 -10.74 1.15
N THR A 103 -17.22 -9.97 0.15
CA THR A 103 -16.24 -10.39 -0.88
C THR A 103 -14.81 -10.08 -0.43
N ASN A 104 -13.79 -10.36 -1.24
CA ASN A 104 -12.40 -10.10 -0.86
C ASN A 104 -12.09 -8.60 -0.66
N ARG A 105 -12.85 -7.68 -1.29
CA ARG A 105 -12.85 -6.25 -0.96
C ARG A 105 -14.24 -5.68 -0.77
N ASN A 106 -14.39 -4.92 0.32
CA ASN A 106 -15.63 -4.27 0.68
C ASN A 106 -15.33 -2.84 1.11
N PHE A 107 -15.97 -1.88 0.45
CA PHE A 107 -15.94 -0.48 0.83
C PHE A 107 -17.25 -0.14 1.53
N MET A 108 -17.17 0.23 2.81
CA MET A 108 -18.29 0.70 3.61
C MET A 108 -18.28 2.22 3.59
N ILE A 109 -19.30 2.80 2.97
CA ILE A 109 -19.43 4.25 2.78
C ILE A 109 -20.35 4.80 3.87
N ASP A 110 -19.77 5.54 4.82
CA ASP A 110 -20.49 6.23 5.90
C ASP A 110 -19.71 7.49 6.32
N SER A 111 -20.42 8.56 6.70
CA SER A 111 -19.80 9.86 7.03
C SER A 111 -18.93 9.83 8.29
N THR A 112 -19.14 8.86 9.18
CA THR A 112 -18.47 8.75 10.49
C THR A 112 -17.76 7.39 10.68
N ASN A 113 -18.34 6.34 10.10
CA ASN A 113 -17.97 4.94 10.26
C ASN A 113 -17.64 4.30 8.91
N TRP A 114 -16.98 5.03 8.00
CA TRP A 114 -16.44 4.40 6.81
C TRP A 114 -15.41 3.34 7.18
N ALA A 115 -15.33 2.28 6.37
CA ALA A 115 -14.32 1.25 6.52
C ALA A 115 -13.96 0.60 5.18
N ILE A 116 -12.70 0.19 5.04
CA ILE A 116 -12.26 -0.70 3.97
C ILE A 116 -11.97 -2.06 4.62
N VAL A 117 -12.76 -3.05 4.24
CA VAL A 117 -12.63 -4.43 4.72
C VAL A 117 -12.13 -5.32 3.59
N ALA A 118 -10.90 -5.81 3.74
CA ALA A 118 -10.23 -6.59 2.71
C ALA A 118 -9.63 -7.89 3.25
N LYS A 119 -9.78 -8.99 2.51
CA LYS A 119 -9.08 -10.25 2.82
C LYS A 119 -7.63 -10.13 2.36
N ILE A 120 -6.68 -10.27 3.29
CA ILE A 120 -5.26 -9.99 3.02
C ILE A 120 -4.37 -11.24 2.98
N SER A 121 -4.91 -12.40 3.37
CA SER A 121 -4.24 -13.70 3.19
C SER A 121 -5.23 -14.87 3.07
N ASN A 122 -4.74 -15.97 2.50
CA ASN A 122 -5.54 -17.17 2.25
C ASN A 122 -5.86 -17.97 3.54
N ASP A 123 -5.16 -17.72 4.64
CA ASP A 123 -5.40 -18.29 5.96
C ASP A 123 -6.58 -17.65 6.72
N GLY A 124 -7.30 -16.71 6.08
CA GLY A 124 -8.49 -16.07 6.66
C GLY A 124 -8.23 -14.79 7.42
N LEU A 125 -7.05 -14.17 7.29
CA LEU A 125 -6.80 -12.84 7.85
C LEU A 125 -7.48 -11.75 7.01
N TRP A 126 -8.20 -10.87 7.71
CA TRP A 126 -8.86 -9.70 7.14
C TRP A 126 -8.27 -8.42 7.70
N ARG A 127 -8.26 -7.37 6.90
CA ARG A 127 -7.96 -5.99 7.31
C ARG A 127 -9.26 -5.20 7.38
N VAL A 128 -9.49 -4.56 8.52
CA VAL A 128 -10.51 -3.52 8.69
C VAL A 128 -9.76 -2.19 8.89
N ALA A 129 -9.81 -1.32 7.88
CA ALA A 129 -9.18 0.01 7.91
C ALA A 129 -10.25 1.11 8.02
N TYR A 130 -10.14 1.98 9.01
CA TYR A 130 -11.16 3.00 9.33
C TYR A 130 -10.53 4.25 9.96
N GLY A 131 -11.18 5.40 9.86
CA GLY A 131 -10.71 6.65 10.45
C GLY A 131 -10.73 6.64 11.98
N VAL A 132 -9.84 7.38 12.62
CA VAL A 132 -9.85 7.62 14.08
C VAL A 132 -9.53 9.09 14.37
N LYS A 133 -9.83 9.52 15.60
CA LYS A 133 -9.43 10.86 16.05
C LYS A 133 -7.89 10.97 16.04
N PRO A 134 -7.31 12.07 15.57
CA PRO A 134 -5.86 12.27 15.59
C PRO A 134 -5.28 12.19 17.00
N GLY A 135 -4.07 11.64 17.13
CA GLY A 135 -3.33 11.61 18.40
C GLY A 135 -3.80 10.54 19.38
N MET A 136 -4.67 9.61 18.97
CA MET A 136 -5.05 8.49 19.82
C MET A 136 -3.86 7.54 20.02
N THR A 137 -3.64 7.14 21.27
CA THR A 137 -2.67 6.10 21.61
C THR A 137 -3.16 4.72 21.20
N LYS A 138 -2.25 3.76 21.02
CA LYS A 138 -2.59 2.36 20.72
C LYS A 138 -3.59 1.78 21.74
N ASN A 139 -3.44 2.11 23.03
CA ASN A 139 -4.34 1.62 24.07
C ASN A 139 -5.76 2.20 23.93
N GLN A 140 -5.88 3.49 23.59
CA GLN A 140 -7.18 4.11 23.33
C GLN A 140 -7.86 3.49 22.10
N ILE A 141 -7.08 3.27 21.02
CA ILE A 141 -7.58 2.60 19.81
C ILE A 141 -8.11 1.21 20.14
N MET A 142 -7.36 0.42 20.91
CA MET A 142 -7.76 -0.92 21.31
C MET A 142 -9.00 -0.92 22.23
N ALA A 143 -9.15 0.10 23.09
CA ALA A 143 -10.29 0.23 23.98
C ALA A 143 -11.59 0.58 23.24
N GLU A 144 -11.51 1.40 22.18
CA GLU A 144 -12.67 1.74 21.35
C GLU A 144 -13.02 0.65 20.32
N LEU A 145 -12.09 -0.28 20.05
CA LEU A 145 -12.21 -1.27 19.00
C LEU A 145 -13.50 -2.12 19.05
N PRO A 146 -13.96 -2.63 20.22
CA PRO A 146 -15.22 -3.38 20.28
C PRO A 146 -16.44 -2.55 19.85
N GLU A 147 -16.51 -1.28 20.25
CA GLU A 147 -17.62 -0.40 19.89
C GLU A 147 -17.56 -0.01 18.41
N ARG A 148 -16.36 0.27 17.89
CA ARG A 148 -16.17 0.55 16.46
C ARG A 148 -16.57 -0.67 15.62
N PHE A 149 -16.18 -1.87 16.03
CA PHE A 149 -16.43 -3.11 15.30
C PHE A 149 -17.90 -3.49 15.20
N LYS A 150 -18.77 -3.05 16.11
CA LYS A 150 -20.23 -3.18 15.94
C LYS A 150 -20.75 -2.53 14.66
N ASN A 151 -20.05 -1.51 14.14
CA ASN A 151 -20.41 -0.81 12.91
C ASN A 151 -19.82 -1.46 11.65
N PHE A 152 -18.75 -2.27 11.79
CA PHE A 152 -17.97 -2.78 10.65
C PHE A 152 -18.11 -4.29 10.46
N LEU A 153 -18.29 -5.03 11.55
CA LEU A 153 -18.40 -6.48 11.51
C LEU A 153 -19.85 -6.87 11.21
N PRO A 154 -20.09 -7.69 10.17
CA PRO A 154 -21.42 -8.21 9.91
C PRO A 154 -21.82 -9.25 10.97
N GLY A 155 -23.11 -9.56 11.07
CA GLY A 155 -23.60 -10.57 12.01
C GLY A 155 -23.50 -10.11 13.48
N PRO A 156 -23.22 -11.02 14.43
CA PRO A 156 -23.19 -10.67 15.86
C PRO A 156 -22.10 -9.67 16.26
N GLY A 157 -21.08 -9.46 15.41
CA GLY A 157 -19.96 -8.57 15.73
C GLY A 157 -19.03 -9.07 16.85
N GLU A 158 -19.16 -10.34 17.25
CA GLU A 158 -18.40 -10.97 18.34
C GLU A 158 -17.55 -12.16 17.85
N GLY A 159 -16.53 -12.56 18.63
CA GLY A 159 -15.71 -13.75 18.33
C GLY A 159 -14.58 -13.53 17.33
N TYR A 160 -14.15 -12.28 17.10
CA TYR A 160 -12.96 -11.96 16.31
C TYR A 160 -11.68 -12.11 17.16
N SER A 161 -10.54 -12.34 16.51
CA SER A 161 -9.22 -12.24 17.15
C SER A 161 -8.35 -11.21 16.44
N VAL A 162 -7.72 -10.31 17.21
CA VAL A 162 -6.88 -9.23 16.67
C VAL A 162 -5.44 -9.70 16.54
N LYS A 163 -4.92 -9.76 15.32
CA LYS A 163 -3.50 -10.05 15.05
C LYS A 163 -2.65 -8.78 15.14
N GLN A 164 -3.16 -7.66 14.64
CA GLN A 164 -2.44 -6.38 14.63
C GLN A 164 -3.40 -5.19 14.60
N ALA A 165 -3.02 -4.09 15.23
CA ALA A 165 -3.70 -2.80 15.12
C ALA A 165 -2.66 -1.69 15.09
N ASN A 166 -2.59 -0.95 13.98
CA ASN A 166 -1.63 0.12 13.78
C ASN A 166 -2.36 1.41 13.37
N SER A 167 -2.02 2.53 14.02
CA SER A 167 -2.40 3.87 13.55
C SER A 167 -1.42 4.35 12.50
N TYR A 168 -1.95 5.02 11.49
CA TYR A 168 -1.18 5.60 10.41
C TYR A 168 -1.60 7.06 10.20
N ARG A 169 -0.59 7.91 10.02
CA ARG A 169 -0.78 9.25 9.49
C ARG A 169 -0.59 9.21 7.99
N PRO A 170 -1.62 9.54 7.19
CA PRO A 170 -1.47 9.58 5.75
C PRO A 170 -0.53 10.73 5.39
N HIS A 171 0.51 10.42 4.61
CA HIS A 171 1.46 11.40 4.10
C HIS A 171 1.38 11.43 2.58
N GLN A 172 1.48 12.63 2.01
CA GLN A 172 1.67 12.86 0.58
C GLN A 172 2.97 13.65 0.43
N ARG A 173 4.07 12.95 0.16
CA ARG A 173 5.41 13.55 0.15
C ARG A 173 6.25 12.93 -0.95
N CYS A 174 7.08 13.73 -1.61
CA CYS A 174 8.05 13.27 -2.59
C CYS A 174 9.39 13.94 -2.29
N ALA A 175 10.47 13.17 -2.33
CA ALA A 175 11.81 13.70 -2.24
C ALA A 175 12.09 14.63 -3.43
N ALA A 176 12.82 15.73 -3.19
CA ALA A 176 13.14 16.69 -4.23
C ALA A 176 14.04 16.12 -5.34
N ARG A 177 14.81 15.07 -5.00
CA ARG A 177 15.62 14.25 -5.93
C ARG A 177 15.64 12.82 -5.42
N PHE A 178 15.57 11.85 -6.33
CA PHE A 178 15.72 10.44 -5.98
C PHE A 178 17.19 10.01 -6.04
N ARG A 179 18.04 10.77 -6.71
CA ARG A 179 19.48 10.50 -6.80
C ARG A 179 20.34 11.66 -6.29
N LYS A 180 21.42 11.30 -5.60
CA LYS A 180 22.53 12.22 -5.25
C LYS A 180 23.86 11.51 -5.41
N GLY A 181 24.54 11.75 -6.53
CA GLY A 181 25.75 11.02 -6.89
C GLY A 181 25.46 9.52 -7.02
N ARG A 182 26.14 8.70 -6.21
CA ARG A 182 25.95 7.23 -6.21
C ARG A 182 24.87 6.74 -5.23
N MET A 183 24.15 7.65 -4.56
CA MET A 183 23.05 7.30 -3.67
C MET A 183 21.71 7.44 -4.39
N ILE A 184 20.84 6.46 -4.21
CA ILE A 184 19.51 6.40 -4.83
C ILE A 184 18.47 6.05 -3.77
N LEU A 185 17.33 6.73 -3.79
CA LEU A 185 16.13 6.48 -3.00
C LEU A 185 15.07 5.83 -3.88
N VAL A 186 14.34 4.84 -3.37
CA VAL A 186 13.26 4.16 -4.10
C VAL A 186 12.13 3.72 -3.17
N GLY A 187 10.89 3.67 -3.67
CA GLY A 187 9.71 3.35 -2.87
C GLY A 187 9.43 4.40 -1.79
N ASP A 188 9.03 3.97 -0.58
CA ASP A 188 8.68 4.87 0.54
C ASP A 188 9.80 5.84 0.95
N ALA A 189 11.06 5.50 0.65
CA ALA A 189 12.20 6.39 0.88
C ALA A 189 12.23 7.58 -0.10
N ALA A 190 11.65 7.42 -1.29
CA ALA A 190 11.58 8.40 -2.35
C ALA A 190 10.27 9.18 -2.33
N HIS A 191 9.14 8.52 -2.07
CA HIS A 191 7.83 9.16 -1.97
C HIS A 191 6.87 8.38 -1.08
N LEU A 192 5.94 9.09 -0.47
CA LEU A 192 4.90 8.58 0.40
C LEU A 192 3.54 8.96 -0.15
N ASN A 193 2.62 8.01 -0.12
CA ASN A 193 1.25 8.21 -0.57
C ASN A 193 0.24 7.89 0.53
N ASN A 194 -0.92 8.54 0.48
CA ASN A 194 -2.06 8.05 1.24
C ASN A 194 -2.35 6.58 0.84
N PRO A 195 -2.53 5.65 1.78
CA PRO A 195 -2.55 4.22 1.47
C PRO A 195 -3.89 3.72 0.91
N ILE A 196 -4.93 4.55 0.89
CA ILE A 196 -6.20 4.20 0.27
C ILE A 196 -5.96 3.99 -1.24
N GLY A 197 -6.41 2.83 -1.75
CA GLY A 197 -6.19 2.41 -3.14
C GLY A 197 -4.88 1.67 -3.41
N GLY A 198 -4.04 1.43 -2.40
CA GLY A 198 -2.87 0.53 -2.51
C GLY A 198 -1.74 1.04 -3.40
N LEU A 199 -1.64 2.35 -3.60
CA LEU A 199 -0.69 2.93 -4.54
C LEU A 199 0.76 2.95 -4.05
N GLY A 200 1.03 3.06 -2.74
CA GLY A 200 2.40 3.17 -2.21
C GLY A 200 3.33 2.01 -2.64
N LEU A 201 2.93 0.76 -2.36
CA LEU A 201 3.72 -0.39 -2.77
C LEU A 201 3.71 -0.58 -4.29
N THR A 202 2.55 -0.38 -4.93
CA THR A 202 2.40 -0.50 -6.39
C THR A 202 3.42 0.37 -7.12
N THR A 203 3.47 1.65 -6.79
CA THR A 203 4.38 2.59 -7.47
C THR A 203 5.82 2.41 -7.03
N GLY A 204 6.07 1.97 -5.79
CA GLY A 204 7.41 1.54 -5.38
C GLY A 204 7.97 0.40 -6.23
N ILE A 205 7.14 -0.58 -6.61
CA ILE A 205 7.54 -1.65 -7.56
C ILE A 205 7.77 -1.10 -8.97
N LEU A 206 6.90 -0.19 -9.43
CA LEU A 206 7.05 0.48 -10.73
C LEU A 206 8.29 1.39 -10.82
N ASP A 207 8.81 1.90 -9.71
CA ASP A 207 10.08 2.62 -9.70
C ASP A 207 11.27 1.64 -9.74
N ALA A 208 11.17 0.55 -8.98
CA ALA A 208 12.24 -0.41 -8.76
C ALA A 208 12.65 -1.17 -10.03
N GLY A 209 11.69 -1.56 -10.87
CA GLY A 209 11.98 -2.28 -12.11
C GLY A 209 12.80 -1.46 -13.13
N PRO A 210 12.33 -0.28 -13.55
CA PRO A 210 13.12 0.67 -14.35
C PRO A 210 14.46 1.04 -13.71
N LEU A 211 14.51 1.24 -12.38
CA LEU A 211 15.76 1.50 -11.67
C LEU A 211 16.76 0.37 -11.86
N ALA A 212 16.33 -0.88 -11.63
CA ALA A 212 17.21 -2.05 -11.72
C ALA A 212 17.76 -2.18 -13.15
N ARG A 213 16.93 -1.99 -14.18
CA ARG A 213 17.37 -1.98 -15.58
C ARG A 213 18.39 -0.89 -15.86
N ALA A 214 18.15 0.34 -15.39
CA ALA A 214 19.08 1.45 -15.55
C ALA A 214 20.43 1.17 -14.84
N LEU A 215 20.38 0.64 -13.61
CA LEU A 215 21.59 0.26 -12.86
C LEU A 215 22.37 -0.85 -13.57
N ILE A 216 21.71 -1.90 -14.07
CA ILE A 216 22.35 -2.98 -14.83
C ILE A 216 23.08 -2.41 -16.05
N ALA A 217 22.42 -1.55 -16.81
CA ALA A 217 22.99 -0.94 -18.01
C ALA A 217 24.21 -0.07 -17.69
N VAL A 218 24.13 0.77 -16.65
CA VAL A 218 25.23 1.65 -16.23
C VAL A 218 26.40 0.86 -15.66
N ILE A 219 26.16 -0.09 -14.74
CA ILE A 219 27.21 -0.90 -14.12
C ILE A 219 27.93 -1.76 -15.16
N SER A 220 27.21 -2.26 -16.17
CA SER A 220 27.78 -3.05 -17.26
C SER A 220 28.46 -2.22 -18.35
N GLY A 221 28.52 -0.88 -18.22
CA GLY A 221 29.10 0.02 -19.22
C GLY A 221 28.29 0.12 -20.52
N LYS A 222 27.02 -0.31 -20.53
CA LYS A 222 26.13 -0.31 -21.70
C LYS A 222 25.30 0.98 -21.83
N ALA A 223 25.29 1.82 -20.80
CA ALA A 223 24.62 3.11 -20.79
C ALA A 223 25.42 4.15 -19.98
N PRO A 224 25.30 5.44 -20.30
CA PRO A 224 25.93 6.50 -19.52
C PRO A 224 25.27 6.64 -18.15
N ASP A 225 26.04 7.11 -17.18
CA ASP A 225 25.59 7.36 -15.80
C ASP A 225 24.40 8.34 -15.73
N SER A 226 24.26 9.24 -16.71
CA SER A 226 23.13 10.17 -16.84
C SER A 226 21.77 9.48 -17.06
N LEU A 227 21.74 8.19 -17.43
CA LEU A 227 20.50 7.42 -17.50
C LEU A 227 19.80 7.35 -16.13
N LEU A 228 20.57 7.32 -15.04
CA LEU A 228 20.01 7.29 -13.68
C LEU A 228 19.41 8.65 -13.28
N ASP A 229 19.91 9.77 -13.83
CA ASP A 229 19.29 11.09 -13.63
C ASP A 229 17.96 11.18 -14.39
N LYS A 230 17.89 10.55 -15.57
CA LYS A 230 16.64 10.49 -16.32
C LYS A 230 15.59 9.63 -15.61
N TRP A 231 16.00 8.52 -15.02
CA TRP A 231 15.14 7.70 -14.18
C TRP A 231 14.56 8.50 -12.99
N ASP A 232 15.40 9.24 -12.26
CA ASP A 232 14.98 10.11 -11.15
C ASP A 232 13.90 11.11 -11.61
N GLU A 233 14.16 11.82 -12.71
CA GLU A 233 13.21 12.79 -13.29
C GLU A 233 11.87 12.16 -13.64
N LEU A 234 11.88 11.03 -14.36
CA LEU A 234 10.66 10.37 -14.82
C LEU A 234 9.82 9.84 -13.66
N CYS A 235 10.43 9.17 -12.68
CA CYS A 235 9.72 8.65 -11.51
C CYS A 235 9.08 9.78 -10.69
N ARG A 236 9.78 10.90 -10.48
CA ARG A 236 9.21 12.08 -9.80
C ARG A 236 8.06 12.68 -10.60
N ASN A 237 8.20 12.84 -11.91
CA ASN A 237 7.14 13.40 -12.75
C ASN A 237 5.90 12.50 -12.73
N CYS A 238 6.07 11.18 -12.89
CA CYS A 238 4.99 10.21 -12.76
C CYS A 238 4.29 10.31 -11.39
N TRP A 239 5.05 10.46 -10.31
CA TRP A 239 4.48 10.66 -8.97
C TRP A 239 3.62 11.92 -8.90
N HIS A 240 4.14 13.07 -9.34
CA HIS A 240 3.42 14.34 -9.28
C HIS A 240 2.18 14.37 -10.17
N GLU A 241 2.29 13.80 -11.38
CA GLU A 241 1.26 13.92 -12.41
C GLU A 241 0.17 12.86 -12.29
N HIS A 242 0.48 11.69 -11.74
CA HIS A 242 -0.42 10.54 -11.72
C HIS A 242 -0.66 10.05 -10.28
N THR A 243 0.37 9.51 -9.62
CA THR A 243 0.22 8.81 -8.32
C THR A 243 -0.37 9.70 -7.23
N ASN A 244 0.17 10.91 -7.08
CA ASN A 244 -0.28 11.86 -6.06
C ASN A 244 -1.73 12.29 -6.33
N LYS A 245 -2.06 12.64 -7.58
CA LYS A 245 -3.42 13.02 -7.95
C LYS A 245 -4.41 11.89 -7.67
N GLN A 246 -4.11 10.68 -8.13
CA GLN A 246 -5.00 9.53 -7.98
C GLN A 246 -5.18 9.11 -6.51
N SER A 247 -4.10 9.11 -5.72
CA SER A 247 -4.18 8.77 -4.28
C SER A 247 -4.93 9.82 -3.46
N ILE A 248 -4.95 11.08 -3.90
CA ILE A 248 -5.82 12.12 -3.32
C ILE A 248 -7.29 11.82 -3.66
N GLU A 249 -7.60 11.51 -4.92
CA GLU A 249 -8.98 11.18 -5.34
C GLU A 249 -9.53 9.96 -4.61
N PHE A 250 -8.73 8.90 -4.42
CA PHE A 250 -9.17 7.71 -3.69
C PHE A 250 -9.54 7.95 -2.23
N LYS A 251 -9.07 9.04 -1.61
CA LYS A 251 -9.47 9.40 -0.26
C LYS A 251 -10.82 10.16 -0.21
N ARG A 252 -11.34 10.65 -1.34
CA ARG A 252 -12.63 11.36 -1.38
C ARG A 252 -13.85 10.43 -1.38
N ILE A 253 -13.63 9.11 -1.31
CA ILE A 253 -14.65 8.05 -1.29
C ILE A 253 -15.24 7.93 0.11
#